data_AF-A5DN94-F1
#
_entry.id   AF-A5DN94-F1
#
_cell.length_a   1.000
_cell.length_b   1.000
_cell.length_c   1.000
_cell.angle_alpha   90.00
_cell.angle_beta   90.00
_cell.angle_gamma   90.00
#
_symmetry.space_group_name_H-M   'P 1'
#
loop_
_entity.id
_entity.type
_entity.pdbx_description
1 polymer ?
#
loop_
_entity_poly.entity_id
_entity_poly.type
_entity_poly.pdbx_seq_one_letter_code
_entity_poly.pdbx_strand_id
1 'polypeptide(L)'
;MEDVLLKLMQPNSFRHFDVAIYNCELSKLRKHWLFYDFINANNMSGSYDNSLFTVHKKQRLDDFSSGQDDLSQTWKRVTRIRIDSLNIDHLNTGLSGPFGWITSGRVDMFGDIMLPQDNKDINMSELVGIIAESIKKEATRYRNPEVKPRPDHHSKLSQDYDDIQKFFVLDLTIRLNNVRAKVPFQTPELSYINYALIRPIVAYINSKNTSIEVKSRVVKNIDDFEGSWTVYDSLLMDDISEEVYDSFVDYVADEEARLMRMRKVGFWSIQLLFQLIVFGLGAIA
;
A
#
# COMPACT_ATOMS: atom_id res chain seq x y z
N MET A 1 16.92 -22.85 -2.90
CA MET A 1 15.72 -23.64 -3.27
C MET A 1 15.44 -23.33 -4.71
N GLU A 2 15.36 -24.36 -5.55
CA GLU A 2 15.25 -24.22 -7.01
C GLU A 2 14.15 -25.15 -7.51
N ASP A 3 13.45 -24.74 -8.57
CA ASP A 3 12.42 -25.53 -9.27
C ASP A 3 11.34 -26.16 -8.38
N VAL A 4 10.68 -25.34 -7.57
CA VAL A 4 9.59 -25.78 -6.70
C VAL A 4 8.24 -25.37 -7.28
N LEU A 5 7.33 -26.32 -7.45
CA LEU A 5 5.94 -26.08 -7.84
C LEU A 5 5.02 -26.51 -6.69
N LEU A 6 4.21 -25.57 -6.22
CA LEU A 6 3.26 -25.75 -5.14
C LEU A 6 1.86 -25.43 -5.66
N LYS A 7 0.88 -26.23 -5.25
CA LYS A 7 -0.52 -25.91 -5.46
C LYS A 7 -1.11 -25.38 -4.17
N LEU A 8 -1.52 -24.12 -4.17
CA LEU A 8 -1.99 -23.44 -2.98
C LEU A 8 -3.51 -23.59 -2.86
N MET A 9 -3.95 -24.07 -1.69
CA MET A 9 -5.36 -24.23 -1.35
C MET A 9 -5.69 -23.29 -0.19
N GLN A 10 -6.30 -22.14 -0.51
CA GLN A 10 -6.68 -21.16 0.51
C GLN A 10 -8.03 -21.54 1.15
N PRO A 11 -8.25 -21.16 2.42
CA PRO A 11 -9.56 -21.27 3.05
C PRO A 11 -10.59 -20.37 2.35
N ASN A 12 -11.86 -20.43 2.79
CA ASN A 12 -12.96 -19.58 2.30
C ASN A 12 -13.36 -19.80 0.82
N SER A 13 -13.15 -21.01 0.30
CA SER A 13 -13.55 -21.41 -1.06
C SER A 13 -12.93 -20.57 -2.17
N PHE A 14 -11.76 -19.97 -1.93
CA PHE A 14 -10.99 -19.36 -3.01
C PHE A 14 -10.52 -20.44 -4.00
N ARG A 15 -10.35 -20.06 -5.27
CA ARG A 15 -9.90 -21.01 -6.29
C ARG A 15 -8.49 -21.50 -5.99
N HIS A 16 -8.21 -22.75 -6.33
CA HIS A 16 -6.85 -23.27 -6.30
C HIS A 16 -6.01 -22.59 -7.39
N PHE A 17 -4.76 -22.30 -7.07
CA PHE A 17 -3.81 -21.75 -8.02
C PHE A 17 -2.40 -22.29 -7.75
N ASP A 18 -1.56 -22.21 -8.76
CA ASP A 18 -0.20 -22.72 -8.69
C ASP A 18 0.78 -21.58 -8.35
N VAL A 19 1.74 -21.90 -7.49
CA VAL A 19 2.87 -21.05 -7.13
C VAL A 19 4.14 -21.79 -7.52
N ALA A 20 4.90 -21.21 -8.42
CA ALA A 20 6.20 -21.73 -8.83
C ALA A 20 7.31 -20.83 -8.29
N ILE A 21 8.36 -21.43 -7.77
CA ILE A 21 9.60 -20.78 -7.37
C ILE A 21 10.68 -21.32 -8.30
N TYR A 22 11.19 -20.46 -9.17
CA TYR A 22 12.27 -20.82 -10.10
C TYR A 22 13.61 -20.82 -9.37
N ASN A 23 13.87 -19.74 -8.63
CA ASN A 23 15.06 -19.62 -7.80
C ASN A 23 14.71 -18.91 -6.49
N CYS A 24 15.29 -19.36 -5.39
CA CYS A 24 15.10 -18.76 -4.07
C CYS A 24 16.33 -18.98 -3.21
N GLU A 25 16.96 -17.86 -2.84
CA GLU A 25 18.10 -17.76 -1.96
C GLU A 25 17.68 -17.06 -0.66
N LEU A 26 17.66 -17.84 0.41
CA LEU A 26 17.32 -17.40 1.76
C LEU A 26 18.54 -17.56 2.66
N SER A 27 18.74 -16.62 3.58
CA SER A 27 19.77 -16.75 4.61
C SER A 27 19.39 -17.76 5.68
N LYS A 28 18.10 -17.81 6.03
CA LYS A 28 17.49 -18.68 7.05
C LYS A 28 16.07 -19.02 6.62
N LEU A 29 15.58 -20.19 7.03
CA LEU A 29 14.19 -20.62 6.81
C LEU A 29 13.64 -21.19 8.12
N ARG A 30 12.92 -20.37 8.89
CA ARG A 30 12.34 -20.73 10.18
C ARG A 30 10.83 -20.89 10.03
N LYS A 31 10.28 -22.03 10.49
CA LYS A 31 8.84 -22.30 10.45
C LYS A 31 8.00 -21.20 11.13
N HIS A 32 8.50 -20.69 12.26
CA HIS A 32 7.80 -19.66 13.04
C HIS A 32 7.91 -18.26 12.41
N TRP A 33 8.79 -18.04 11.45
CA TRP A 33 9.02 -16.72 10.82
C TRP A 33 8.96 -16.84 9.30
N LEU A 34 8.10 -17.75 8.81
CA LEU A 34 8.14 -18.21 7.42
C LEU A 34 7.95 -17.04 6.44
N PHE A 35 6.88 -16.28 6.62
CA PHE A 35 6.55 -15.15 5.75
C PHE A 35 7.63 -14.06 5.79
N TYR A 36 8.11 -13.73 6.99
CA TYR A 36 9.19 -12.76 7.19
C TYR A 36 10.49 -13.17 6.49
N ASP A 37 10.89 -14.44 6.61
CA ASP A 37 12.12 -14.95 6.00
C ASP A 37 12.04 -14.88 4.46
N PHE A 38 10.86 -15.14 3.85
CA PHE A 38 10.64 -14.96 2.40
C PHE A 38 10.68 -13.50 1.95
N ILE A 39 10.05 -12.59 2.70
CA ILE A 39 10.09 -11.15 2.43
C ILE A 39 11.52 -10.61 2.50
N ASN A 40 12.36 -11.20 3.36
CA ASN A 40 13.77 -10.84 3.52
C ASN A 40 14.73 -11.68 2.66
N ALA A 41 14.25 -12.37 1.61
CA ALA A 41 15.08 -13.18 0.73
C ALA A 41 16.18 -12.37 0.01
N ASN A 42 17.36 -12.96 -0.18
CA ASN A 42 18.45 -12.33 -0.95
C ASN A 42 18.06 -12.16 -2.41
N ASN A 43 17.52 -13.25 -2.97
CA ASN A 43 17.01 -13.33 -4.32
C ASN A 43 15.89 -14.37 -4.34
N MET A 44 14.76 -14.05 -4.95
CA MET A 44 13.67 -14.97 -5.19
C MET A 44 12.98 -14.59 -6.48
N SER A 45 12.72 -15.57 -7.33
CA SER A 45 11.96 -15.38 -8.56
C SER A 45 11.02 -16.56 -8.78
N GLY A 46 9.86 -16.25 -9.36
CA GLY A 46 8.84 -17.26 -9.57
C GLY A 46 7.60 -16.71 -10.23
N SER A 47 6.55 -17.51 -10.20
CA SER A 47 5.22 -17.12 -10.63
C SER A 47 4.19 -17.43 -9.55
N TYR A 48 3.33 -16.48 -9.25
CA TYR A 48 2.20 -16.64 -8.35
C TYR A 48 0.93 -16.51 -9.18
N ASP A 49 0.20 -17.62 -9.36
CA ASP A 49 -0.99 -17.68 -10.24
C ASP A 49 -0.72 -17.16 -11.67
N ASN A 50 0.38 -17.63 -12.26
CA ASN A 50 0.91 -17.22 -13.57
C ASN A 50 1.39 -15.75 -13.67
N SER A 51 1.36 -15.00 -12.58
CA SER A 51 1.93 -13.65 -12.49
C SER A 51 3.36 -13.71 -11.99
N LEU A 52 4.29 -13.15 -12.75
CA LEU A 52 5.71 -13.16 -12.38
C LEU A 52 5.93 -12.31 -11.13
N PHE A 53 6.74 -12.83 -10.20
CA PHE A 53 7.22 -12.08 -9.06
C PHE A 53 8.73 -12.17 -8.91
N THR A 54 9.29 -11.13 -8.31
CA THR A 54 10.71 -11.06 -7.96
C THR A 54 10.88 -10.44 -6.58
N VAL A 55 11.84 -10.94 -5.82
CA VAL A 55 12.33 -10.39 -4.56
C VAL A 55 13.84 -10.32 -4.69
N HIS A 56 14.43 -9.14 -4.55
CA HIS A 56 15.89 -9.02 -4.64
C HIS A 56 16.39 -7.87 -3.78
N LYS A 57 17.63 -7.96 -3.32
CA LYS A 57 18.30 -6.81 -2.69
C LYS A 57 18.43 -5.68 -3.71
N LYS A 58 17.96 -4.48 -3.37
CA LYS A 58 18.16 -3.28 -4.17
C LYS A 58 19.65 -2.92 -4.15
N GLN A 59 20.32 -2.98 -5.29
CA GLN A 59 21.71 -2.53 -5.43
C GLN A 59 21.75 -1.01 -5.43
N ARG A 60 22.59 -0.41 -4.58
CA ARG A 60 22.80 1.06 -4.54
C ARG A 60 24.13 1.39 -5.17
N LEU A 61 24.25 2.56 -5.82
CA LEU A 61 25.55 3.01 -6.35
C LEU A 61 26.61 3.13 -5.24
N ASP A 62 26.17 3.53 -4.04
CA ASP A 62 27.04 3.72 -2.88
C ASP A 62 27.51 2.39 -2.25
N ASP A 63 26.94 1.24 -2.65
CA ASP A 63 27.42 -0.08 -2.19
C ASP A 63 28.85 -0.38 -2.70
N PHE A 64 29.32 0.33 -3.74
CA PHE A 64 30.63 0.15 -4.36
C PHE A 64 31.69 1.15 -3.88
N SER A 65 31.32 2.20 -3.14
CA SER A 65 32.25 3.17 -2.54
C SER A 65 32.73 2.67 -1.18
N SER A 66 33.62 1.69 -1.19
CA SER A 66 34.15 0.97 -0.02
C SER A 66 35.14 1.77 0.84
N GLY A 67 34.85 3.02 1.21
CA GLY A 67 35.86 3.82 1.94
C GLY A 67 35.45 5.16 2.52
N GLN A 68 34.18 5.54 2.53
CA GLN A 68 33.73 6.74 3.23
C GLN A 68 32.56 6.37 4.11
N ASP A 69 32.74 6.46 5.44
CA ASP A 69 31.68 6.34 6.45
C ASP A 69 30.59 7.36 6.13
N ASP A 70 29.63 6.94 5.33
CA ASP A 70 28.53 7.80 4.93
C ASP A 70 27.44 7.69 6.00
N LEU A 71 27.52 8.60 6.95
CA LEU A 71 26.54 8.87 8.02
C LEU A 71 25.10 9.14 7.49
N SER A 72 24.90 9.08 6.17
CA SER A 72 23.63 9.25 5.46
C SER A 72 22.88 7.94 5.15
N GLN A 73 23.44 6.77 5.44
CA GLN A 73 22.79 5.49 5.11
C GLN A 73 21.86 4.99 6.23
N THR A 74 20.58 5.35 6.13
CA THR A 74 19.52 4.98 7.10
C THR A 74 19.18 3.49 7.09
N TRP A 75 19.37 2.79 5.98
CA TRP A 75 19.01 1.37 5.85
C TRP A 75 20.14 0.56 5.21
N LYS A 76 20.73 -0.36 5.97
CA LYS A 76 21.80 -1.25 5.50
C LYS A 76 21.36 -2.22 4.40
N ARG A 77 20.08 -2.60 4.40
CA ARG A 77 19.51 -3.51 3.41
C ARG A 77 18.09 -3.09 3.06
N VAL A 78 17.86 -2.89 1.77
CA VAL A 78 16.52 -2.69 1.21
C VAL A 78 16.23 -3.87 0.28
N THR A 79 15.13 -4.56 0.54
CA THR A 79 14.65 -5.66 -0.29
C THR A 79 13.52 -5.15 -1.16
N ARG A 80 13.65 -5.33 -2.48
CA ARG A 80 12.64 -4.92 -3.45
C ARG A 80 11.80 -6.11 -3.85
N ILE A 81 10.49 -5.99 -3.69
CA ILE A 81 9.49 -6.94 -4.15
C ILE A 81 8.74 -6.35 -5.32
N ARG A 82 8.49 -7.17 -6.33
CA ARG A 82 7.64 -6.82 -7.47
C ARG A 82 6.79 -8.01 -7.86
N ILE A 83 5.51 -7.76 -8.10
CA ILE A 83 4.56 -8.72 -8.66
C ILE A 83 3.84 -8.00 -9.80
N ASP A 84 3.89 -8.58 -11.00
CA ASP A 84 3.32 -7.97 -12.19
C ASP A 84 2.01 -8.66 -12.59
N SER A 85 0.97 -7.85 -12.85
CA SER A 85 -0.27 -8.26 -13.48
C SER A 85 -1.00 -9.39 -12.72
N LEU A 86 -1.02 -9.32 -11.38
CA LEU A 86 -1.78 -10.23 -10.53
C LEU A 86 -3.27 -9.97 -10.67
N ASN A 87 -4.09 -11.01 -10.64
CA ASN A 87 -5.54 -10.82 -10.62
C ASN A 87 -5.97 -10.23 -9.27
N ILE A 88 -6.90 -9.26 -9.29
CA ILE A 88 -7.33 -8.55 -8.07
C ILE A 88 -8.06 -9.47 -7.08
N ASP A 89 -8.52 -10.64 -7.53
CA ASP A 89 -9.20 -11.63 -6.70
C ASP A 89 -8.36 -12.10 -5.50
N HIS A 90 -7.04 -12.10 -5.64
CA HIS A 90 -6.08 -12.39 -4.56
C HIS A 90 -6.05 -11.35 -3.44
N LEU A 91 -6.50 -10.12 -3.71
CA LEU A 91 -6.59 -9.04 -2.71
C LEU A 91 -8.02 -8.82 -2.21
N ASN A 92 -9.04 -9.19 -2.99
CA ASN A 92 -10.43 -8.90 -2.63
C ASN A 92 -11.11 -10.01 -1.82
N THR A 93 -10.64 -11.25 -1.93
CA THR A 93 -11.36 -12.39 -1.37
C THR A 93 -11.20 -12.44 0.14
N GLY A 94 -12.33 -12.41 0.85
CA GLY A 94 -12.35 -12.54 2.32
C GLY A 94 -12.00 -11.26 3.06
N LEU A 95 -11.76 -10.14 2.36
CA LEU A 95 -11.54 -8.83 2.99
C LEU A 95 -12.79 -7.96 2.94
N SER A 96 -13.16 -7.43 4.09
CA SER A 96 -14.06 -6.29 4.20
C SER A 96 -13.18 -5.03 4.15
N GLY A 97 -13.22 -4.25 3.06
CA GLY A 97 -12.38 -3.05 2.90
C GLY A 97 -12.30 -2.56 1.44
N PRO A 98 -11.45 -1.57 1.13
CA PRO A 98 -11.33 -1.00 -0.22
C PRO A 98 -11.04 -2.04 -1.30
N PHE A 99 -10.18 -3.02 -1.01
CA PHE A 99 -9.90 -4.11 -1.93
C PHE A 99 -11.13 -4.99 -2.17
N GLY A 100 -11.92 -5.28 -1.13
CA GLY A 100 -13.18 -6.03 -1.24
C GLY A 100 -14.24 -5.33 -2.08
N TRP A 101 -14.16 -4.01 -2.25
CA TRP A 101 -15.07 -3.27 -3.14
C TRP A 101 -14.72 -3.45 -4.60
N ILE A 102 -13.46 -3.79 -4.91
CA ILE A 102 -12.96 -3.99 -6.27
C ILE A 102 -13.27 -5.42 -6.71
N THR A 103 -14.22 -5.54 -7.63
CA THR A 103 -14.77 -6.82 -8.11
C THR A 103 -13.95 -7.45 -9.24
N SER A 104 -13.26 -6.64 -10.04
CA SER A 104 -12.47 -7.15 -11.19
C SER A 104 -11.37 -6.17 -11.57
N GLY A 105 -10.32 -6.69 -12.21
CA GLY A 105 -9.17 -5.93 -12.70
C GLY A 105 -7.86 -6.67 -12.44
N ARG A 106 -6.74 -6.03 -12.71
CA ARG A 106 -5.41 -6.56 -12.38
C ARG A 106 -4.63 -5.57 -11.55
N VAL A 107 -3.67 -6.08 -10.78
CA VAL A 107 -2.84 -5.30 -9.89
C VAL A 107 -1.37 -5.56 -10.16
N ASP A 108 -0.60 -4.50 -10.33
CA ASP A 108 0.85 -4.55 -10.24
C ASP A 108 1.25 -4.03 -8.86
N MET A 109 2.11 -4.75 -8.15
CA MET A 109 2.61 -4.35 -6.84
C MET A 109 4.11 -4.21 -6.89
N PHE A 110 4.60 -3.12 -6.31
CA PHE A 110 6.01 -2.82 -6.19
C PHE A 110 6.26 -2.31 -4.78
N GLY A 111 7.15 -2.99 -4.04
CA GLY A 111 7.43 -2.68 -2.65
C GLY A 111 8.92 -2.59 -2.37
N ASP A 112 9.36 -1.54 -1.68
CA ASP A 112 10.69 -1.48 -1.07
C ASP A 112 10.52 -1.75 0.45
N ILE A 113 11.08 -2.86 0.91
CA ILE A 113 11.09 -3.28 2.31
C ILE A 113 12.39 -2.88 2.95
N MET A 114 12.27 -2.21 4.09
CA MET A 114 13.34 -1.63 4.87
C MET A 114 13.32 -2.31 6.23
N LEU A 115 14.37 -3.06 6.51
CA LEU A 115 14.53 -3.81 7.74
C LEU A 115 15.69 -3.22 8.54
N PRO A 116 15.47 -2.85 9.81
CA PRO A 116 16.55 -2.48 10.70
C PRO A 116 17.43 -3.72 10.91
N GLN A 117 18.75 -3.54 10.88
CA GLN A 117 19.69 -4.60 11.22
C GLN A 117 20.34 -4.29 12.56
N ASP A 118 20.74 -5.32 13.29
CA ASP A 118 21.35 -5.30 14.64
C ASP A 118 22.65 -4.48 14.78
N ASN A 119 23.06 -3.73 13.76
CA ASN A 119 24.26 -2.90 13.80
C ASN A 119 23.93 -1.49 14.34
N LYS A 120 24.75 -1.03 15.28
CA LYS A 120 24.58 0.19 16.07
C LYS A 120 24.72 1.51 15.28
N ASP A 121 25.05 1.46 14.00
CA ASP A 121 25.43 2.63 13.20
C ASP A 121 24.29 3.16 12.29
N ILE A 122 23.04 2.73 12.52
CA ILE A 122 21.88 3.25 11.77
C ILE A 122 21.64 4.71 12.16
N ASN A 123 21.40 5.57 11.16
CA ASN A 123 20.91 6.93 11.38
C ASN A 123 19.46 6.89 11.91
N MET A 124 19.32 6.70 13.23
CA MET A 124 18.04 6.54 13.92
C MET A 124 17.11 7.75 13.77
N SER A 125 17.63 8.93 13.41
CA SER A 125 16.83 10.16 13.31
C SER A 125 15.77 10.10 12.21
N GLU A 126 16.11 9.53 11.05
CA GLU A 126 15.16 9.38 9.94
C GLU A 126 14.12 8.31 10.27
N LEU A 127 14.53 7.19 10.86
CA LEU A 127 13.61 6.13 11.27
C LEU A 127 12.60 6.64 12.32
N VAL A 128 13.07 7.39 13.32
CA VAL A 128 12.18 8.08 14.29
C VAL A 128 11.23 9.03 13.57
N GLY A 129 11.70 9.78 12.57
CA GLY A 129 10.87 10.66 11.75
C GLY A 129 9.75 9.90 11.03
N ILE A 130 10.08 8.78 10.39
CA ILE A 130 9.13 7.91 9.68
C ILE A 130 8.08 7.35 10.65
N ILE A 131 8.51 6.85 11.81
CA ILE A 131 7.61 6.29 12.83
C ILE A 131 6.71 7.39 13.41
N ALA A 132 7.27 8.56 13.70
CA ALA A 132 6.50 9.69 14.22
C ALA A 132 5.44 10.18 13.21
N GLU A 133 5.78 10.20 11.93
CA GLU A 133 4.82 10.52 10.87
C GLU A 133 3.70 9.48 10.79
N SER A 134 4.04 8.19 10.84
CA SER A 134 3.07 7.09 10.82
C SER A 134 2.11 7.16 12.02
N ILE A 135 2.63 7.41 13.23
CA ILE A 135 1.83 7.54 14.45
C ILE A 135 0.96 8.81 14.41
N LYS A 136 1.50 9.93 13.93
CA LYS A 136 0.73 11.15 13.74
C LYS A 136 -0.43 10.92 12.78
N LYS A 137 -0.17 10.23 11.66
CA LYS A 137 -1.20 9.88 10.68
C LYS A 137 -2.29 9.03 11.31
N GLU A 138 -1.91 7.98 12.04
CA GLU A 138 -2.84 7.11 12.77
C GLU A 138 -3.68 7.86 13.80
N ALA A 139 -3.08 8.78 14.57
CA ALA A 139 -3.78 9.59 15.56
C ALA A 139 -4.83 10.53 14.94
N THR A 140 -4.65 10.93 13.68
CA THR A 140 -5.58 11.79 12.94
C THR A 140 -6.61 11.04 12.10
N ARG A 141 -6.52 9.71 12.01
CA ARG A 141 -7.43 8.92 11.17
C ARG A 141 -8.86 8.97 11.67
N TYR A 142 -9.80 8.87 10.74
CA TYR A 142 -11.21 8.75 11.06
C TYR A 142 -11.46 7.43 11.79
N ARG A 143 -12.18 7.49 12.92
CA ARG A 143 -12.62 6.29 13.63
C ARG A 143 -14.14 6.24 13.65
N ASN A 144 -14.68 5.16 13.09
CA ASN A 144 -16.09 4.88 13.08
C ASN A 144 -16.59 4.65 14.52
N PRO A 145 -17.49 5.49 15.04
CA PRO A 145 -17.99 5.37 16.41
C PRO A 145 -18.85 4.11 16.63
N GLU A 146 -19.35 3.49 15.57
CA GLU A 146 -20.19 2.28 15.65
C GLU A 146 -19.37 1.01 15.92
N VAL A 147 -18.05 1.05 15.69
CA VAL A 147 -17.16 -0.11 15.83
C VAL A 147 -16.37 0.00 17.12
N LYS A 148 -16.47 -1.02 17.97
CA LYS A 148 -15.60 -1.10 19.15
C LYS A 148 -14.16 -1.24 18.69
N PRO A 149 -13.22 -0.42 19.20
CA PRO A 149 -11.83 -0.53 18.82
C PRO A 149 -11.33 -1.94 19.17
N ARG A 150 -10.69 -2.62 18.21
CA ARG A 150 -9.95 -3.85 18.51
C ARG A 150 -8.81 -3.48 19.45
N PRO A 151 -8.59 -4.24 20.53
CA PRO A 151 -7.53 -3.94 21.50
C PRO A 151 -6.12 -4.02 20.90
N ASP A 152 -5.96 -4.68 19.75
CA ASP A 152 -4.65 -5.19 19.31
C ASP A 152 -3.89 -4.30 18.31
N HIS A 153 -4.56 -3.32 17.68
CA HIS A 153 -3.96 -2.54 16.58
C HIS A 153 -3.38 -1.17 17.00
N HIS A 154 -3.96 -0.49 17.98
CA HIS A 154 -3.72 0.95 18.18
C HIS A 154 -2.71 1.33 19.28
N SER A 155 -2.06 0.36 19.94
CA SER A 155 -1.14 0.68 21.06
C SER A 155 0.32 0.26 20.86
N LYS A 156 0.62 -0.64 19.92
CA LYS A 156 1.97 -1.21 19.80
C LYS A 156 3.01 -0.18 19.37
N LEU A 157 2.70 0.65 18.36
CA LEU A 157 3.61 1.68 17.87
C LEU A 157 3.94 2.74 18.94
N SER A 158 2.99 3.06 19.82
CA SER A 158 3.20 4.03 20.92
C SER A 158 3.89 3.46 22.16
N GLN A 159 3.79 2.14 22.38
CA GLN A 159 4.34 1.47 23.57
C GLN A 159 5.80 1.02 23.36
N ASP A 160 6.17 0.65 22.14
CA ASP A 160 7.50 0.10 21.81
C ASP A 160 8.48 1.13 21.22
N TYR A 161 8.26 2.42 21.46
CA TYR A 161 9.16 3.49 20.96
C TYR A 161 10.60 3.35 21.46
N ASP A 162 10.81 2.62 22.55
CA ASP A 162 12.13 2.38 23.14
C ASP A 162 13.00 1.42 22.30
N ASP A 163 12.40 0.62 21.41
CA ASP A 163 13.11 -0.39 20.61
C ASP A 163 12.85 -0.22 19.10
N ILE A 164 13.34 0.90 18.59
CA ILE A 164 13.17 1.36 17.20
C ILE A 164 13.67 0.32 16.17
N GLN A 165 14.60 -0.56 16.57
CA GLN A 165 15.14 -1.62 15.73
C GLN A 165 14.16 -2.77 15.47
N LYS A 166 12.95 -2.72 16.04
CA LYS A 166 11.88 -3.69 15.76
C LYS A 166 10.91 -3.24 14.69
N PHE A 167 11.07 -2.06 14.09
CA PHE A 167 10.12 -1.58 13.09
C PHE A 167 10.49 -2.00 11.67
N PHE A 168 9.60 -2.76 11.05
CA PHE A 168 9.52 -3.03 9.63
C PHE A 168 8.89 -1.82 8.92
N VAL A 169 9.55 -1.32 7.87
CA VAL A 169 9.00 -0.26 7.01
C VAL A 169 8.83 -0.80 5.59
N LEU A 170 7.63 -0.61 5.03
CA LEU A 170 7.27 -1.03 3.68
C LEU A 170 6.74 0.17 2.88
N ASP A 171 7.48 0.54 1.85
CA ASP A 171 7.03 1.48 0.82
C ASP A 171 6.39 0.69 -0.31
N LEU A 172 5.06 0.62 -0.31
CA LEU A 172 4.28 -0.14 -1.29
C LEU A 172 3.59 0.78 -2.29
N THR A 173 3.79 0.50 -3.57
CA THR A 173 3.05 1.08 -4.68
C THR A 173 2.17 0.00 -5.30
N ILE A 174 0.88 0.25 -5.34
CA ILE A 174 -0.14 -0.64 -5.90
C ILE A 174 -0.74 0.06 -7.11
N ARG A 175 -0.55 -0.52 -8.30
CA ARG A 175 -1.17 -0.06 -9.52
C ARG A 175 -2.35 -0.94 -9.89
N LEU A 176 -3.54 -0.36 -9.80
CA LEU A 176 -4.81 -0.98 -10.13
C LEU A 176 -5.13 -0.70 -11.60
N ASN A 177 -5.08 -1.73 -12.45
CA ASN A 177 -5.29 -1.63 -13.89
C ASN A 177 -6.69 -2.13 -14.27
N ASN A 178 -7.43 -1.31 -15.04
CA ASN A 178 -8.77 -1.62 -15.57
C ASN A 178 -9.73 -2.15 -14.50
N VAL A 179 -9.71 -1.53 -13.31
CA VAL A 179 -10.50 -2.00 -12.16
C VAL A 179 -11.96 -1.58 -12.23
N ARG A 180 -12.84 -2.43 -11.68
CA ARG A 180 -14.26 -2.13 -11.46
C ARG A 180 -14.63 -2.40 -10.02
N ALA A 181 -15.33 -1.44 -9.43
CA ALA A 181 -15.77 -1.51 -8.04
C ALA A 181 -17.30 -1.54 -7.92
N LYS A 182 -17.79 -2.19 -6.88
CA LYS A 182 -19.19 -2.22 -6.50
C LYS A 182 -19.33 -1.76 -5.05
N VAL A 183 -20.42 -1.06 -4.76
CA VAL A 183 -20.76 -0.70 -3.40
C VAL A 183 -20.94 -1.99 -2.58
N PRO A 184 -20.18 -2.18 -1.49
CA PRO A 184 -20.32 -3.35 -0.65
C PRO A 184 -21.68 -3.36 0.06
N PHE A 185 -22.11 -4.53 0.50
CA PHE A 185 -23.09 -4.58 1.58
C PHE A 185 -22.44 -4.01 2.84
N GLN A 186 -23.20 -3.26 3.67
CA GLN A 186 -22.64 -2.63 4.86
C GLN A 186 -22.02 -3.70 5.77
N THR A 187 -20.72 -3.57 6.04
CA THR A 187 -19.95 -4.43 6.95
C THR A 187 -19.57 -3.62 8.19
N PRO A 188 -20.36 -3.63 9.27
CA PRO A 188 -20.19 -2.81 10.48
C PRO A 188 -18.91 -3.09 11.29
N GLU A 189 -17.96 -3.83 10.74
CA GLU A 189 -16.81 -4.36 11.48
C GLU A 189 -15.52 -3.54 11.29
N LEU A 190 -15.51 -2.56 10.37
CA LEU A 190 -14.31 -1.78 10.02
C LEU A 190 -14.30 -0.44 10.72
N SER A 191 -13.31 -0.24 11.59
CA SER A 191 -13.13 0.98 12.37
C SER A 191 -12.68 2.17 11.54
N TYR A 192 -11.92 1.98 10.47
CA TYR A 192 -11.31 3.07 9.69
C TYR A 192 -12.20 3.59 8.55
N ILE A 193 -13.35 2.97 8.29
CA ILE A 193 -14.19 3.29 7.13
C ILE A 193 -15.31 4.26 7.49
N ASN A 194 -15.39 5.36 6.75
CA ASN A 194 -16.53 6.26 6.74
C ASN A 194 -17.53 5.85 5.65
N TYR A 195 -18.71 5.38 6.06
CA TYR A 195 -19.76 4.92 5.14
C TYR A 195 -20.22 5.98 4.14
N ALA A 196 -20.12 7.27 4.47
CA ALA A 196 -20.48 8.35 3.56
C ALA A 196 -19.56 8.41 2.32
N LEU A 197 -18.29 7.98 2.47
CA LEU A 197 -17.29 8.05 1.41
C LEU A 197 -17.26 6.82 0.50
N ILE A 198 -17.94 5.73 0.87
CA ILE A 198 -17.97 4.50 0.07
C ILE A 198 -18.46 4.76 -1.36
N ARG A 199 -19.61 5.45 -1.51
CA ARG A 199 -20.18 5.71 -2.85
C ARG A 199 -19.29 6.63 -3.68
N PRO A 200 -18.78 7.77 -3.16
CA PRO A 200 -17.77 8.57 -3.85
C PRO A 200 -16.53 7.78 -4.28
N ILE A 201 -15.96 6.94 -3.41
CA ILE A 201 -14.77 6.14 -3.73
C ILE A 201 -15.07 5.15 -4.84
N VAL A 202 -16.19 4.41 -4.76
CA VAL A 202 -16.60 3.47 -5.81
C VAL A 202 -16.84 4.20 -7.14
N ALA A 203 -17.48 5.37 -7.11
CA ALA A 203 -17.66 6.21 -8.29
C ALA A 203 -16.32 6.67 -8.88
N TYR A 204 -15.38 7.10 -8.04
CA TYR A 204 -14.03 7.48 -8.45
C TYR A 204 -13.32 6.31 -9.14
N ILE A 205 -13.28 5.12 -8.52
CA ILE A 205 -12.64 3.93 -9.09
C ILE A 205 -13.21 3.64 -10.48
N ASN A 206 -14.54 3.62 -10.60
CA ASN A 206 -15.21 3.33 -11.86
C ASN A 206 -15.07 4.43 -12.92
N SER A 207 -14.77 5.67 -12.51
CA SER A 207 -14.51 6.79 -13.43
C SER A 207 -13.15 6.70 -14.13
N LYS A 208 -12.19 5.98 -13.54
CA LYS A 208 -10.85 5.81 -14.11
C LYS A 208 -10.83 4.54 -14.99
N ASN A 209 -10.53 4.72 -16.28
CA ASN A 209 -10.58 3.63 -17.26
C ASN A 209 -9.21 3.00 -17.58
N THR A 210 -8.10 3.52 -17.06
CA THR A 210 -6.74 3.04 -17.37
C THR A 210 -6.07 2.38 -16.17
N SER A 211 -5.57 3.20 -15.25
CA SER A 211 -4.85 2.75 -14.07
C SER A 211 -5.01 3.75 -12.93
N ILE A 212 -5.10 3.24 -11.70
CA ILE A 212 -5.03 4.02 -10.46
C ILE A 212 -3.77 3.57 -9.74
N GLU A 213 -2.85 4.49 -9.48
CA GLU A 213 -1.64 4.21 -8.69
C GLU A 213 -1.86 4.69 -7.27
N VAL A 214 -1.75 3.77 -6.31
CA VAL A 214 -1.86 4.01 -4.87
C VAL A 214 -0.47 3.86 -4.26
N LYS A 215 -0.04 4.85 -3.49
CA LYS A 215 1.25 4.82 -2.78
C LYS A 215 0.97 4.82 -1.29
N SER A 216 1.47 3.82 -0.61
CA SER A 216 1.26 3.60 0.82
C SER A 216 2.58 3.30 1.50
N ARG A 217 2.79 3.87 2.68
CA ARG A 217 3.91 3.54 3.55
C ARG A 217 3.34 2.88 4.81
N VAL A 218 3.75 1.65 5.06
CA VAL A 218 3.33 0.88 6.22
C VAL A 218 4.51 0.73 7.18
N VAL A 219 4.28 1.06 8.45
CA VAL A 219 5.25 0.87 9.54
C VAL A 219 4.65 -0.13 10.51
N LYS A 220 5.37 -1.19 10.83
CA LYS A 220 4.86 -2.31 11.62
C LYS A 220 5.93 -2.89 12.52
N ASN A 221 5.56 -3.44 13.68
CA ASN A 221 6.52 -4.18 14.50
C ASN A 221 6.83 -5.54 13.83
N ILE A 222 8.11 -5.91 13.75
CA ILE A 222 8.60 -7.20 13.24
C ILE A 222 7.99 -8.37 14.04
N ASP A 223 7.70 -8.18 15.33
CA ASP A 223 7.07 -9.19 16.19
C ASP A 223 5.66 -9.57 15.69
N ASP A 224 4.96 -8.73 14.92
CA ASP A 224 3.68 -9.10 14.30
C ASP A 224 3.83 -10.17 13.20
N PHE A 225 5.05 -10.43 12.73
CA PHE A 225 5.33 -11.50 11.77
C PHE A 225 5.59 -12.85 12.45
N GLU A 226 5.67 -12.91 13.78
CA GLU A 226 5.80 -14.17 14.52
C GLU A 226 4.60 -15.09 14.23
N GLY A 227 4.87 -16.29 13.74
CA GLY A 227 3.87 -17.29 13.43
C GLY A 227 3.16 -17.06 12.10
N SER A 228 3.49 -16.00 11.35
CA SER A 228 2.84 -15.68 10.08
C SER A 228 3.35 -16.56 8.92
N TRP A 229 2.41 -17.10 8.15
CA TRP A 229 2.69 -17.85 6.92
C TRP A 229 2.33 -17.03 5.68
N THR A 230 1.37 -16.13 5.81
CA THR A 230 0.87 -15.26 4.76
C THR A 230 0.82 -13.80 5.22
N VAL A 231 0.59 -12.89 4.27
CA VAL A 231 0.37 -11.45 4.52
C VAL A 231 -0.87 -11.16 5.39
N TYR A 232 -1.82 -12.10 5.42
CA TYR A 232 -3.04 -12.01 6.21
C TYR A 232 -2.77 -12.35 7.67
N ASP A 233 -1.96 -13.39 7.93
CA ASP A 233 -1.65 -13.83 9.30
C ASP A 233 -0.82 -12.81 10.07
N SER A 234 0.00 -12.01 9.37
CA SER A 234 0.77 -10.94 10.00
C SER A 234 -0.03 -9.66 10.20
N LEU A 235 -1.31 -9.60 9.82
CA LEU A 235 -2.13 -8.38 9.78
C LEU A 235 -1.57 -7.27 8.86
N LEU A 236 -0.53 -7.56 8.08
CA LEU A 236 0.07 -6.58 7.17
C LEU A 236 -0.94 -6.16 6.08
N MET A 237 -1.82 -7.09 5.66
CA MET A 237 -2.86 -6.78 4.69
C MET A 237 -3.90 -5.78 5.24
N ASP A 238 -4.21 -5.84 6.54
CA ASP A 238 -5.13 -4.90 7.19
C ASP A 238 -4.52 -3.49 7.18
N ASP A 239 -3.25 -3.37 7.57
CA ASP A 239 -2.50 -2.11 7.56
C ASP A 239 -2.41 -1.52 6.13
N ILE A 240 -2.14 -2.37 5.12
CA ILE A 240 -2.14 -1.96 3.70
C ILE A 240 -3.55 -1.50 3.28
N SER A 241 -4.60 -2.22 3.67
CA SER A 241 -5.98 -1.89 3.28
C SER A 241 -6.43 -0.54 3.84
N GLU A 242 -5.97 -0.19 5.04
CA GLU A 242 -6.25 1.08 5.68
C GLU A 242 -5.51 2.24 4.99
N GLU A 243 -4.22 2.06 4.67
CA GLU A 243 -3.44 3.03 3.90
C GLU A 243 -4.01 3.29 2.49
N VAL A 244 -4.53 2.23 1.86
CA VAL A 244 -5.21 2.30 0.56
C VAL A 244 -6.54 3.05 0.68
N TYR A 245 -7.28 2.84 1.77
CA TYR A 245 -8.49 3.60 2.05
C TYR A 245 -8.20 5.10 2.14
N ASP A 246 -7.21 5.49 2.95
CA ASP A 246 -6.80 6.89 3.11
C ASP A 246 -6.44 7.53 1.76
N SER A 247 -5.67 6.81 0.94
CA SER A 247 -5.30 7.26 -0.40
C SER A 247 -6.53 7.52 -1.29
N PHE A 248 -7.54 6.65 -1.23
CA PHE A 248 -8.78 6.84 -1.97
C PHE A 248 -9.60 8.03 -1.46
N VAL A 249 -9.61 8.27 -0.15
CA VAL A 249 -10.26 9.46 0.44
C VAL A 249 -9.63 10.73 -0.13
N ASP A 250 -8.30 10.80 -0.15
CA ASP A 250 -7.56 11.94 -0.70
C ASP A 250 -7.84 12.13 -2.20
N TYR A 251 -7.91 11.04 -2.97
CA TYR A 251 -8.21 11.10 -4.40
C TYR A 251 -9.62 11.61 -4.70
N VAL A 252 -10.61 11.20 -3.89
CA VAL A 252 -11.98 11.71 -4.01
C VAL A 252 -12.01 13.20 -3.67
N ALA A 253 -11.36 13.61 -2.57
CA ALA A 253 -11.32 15.00 -2.13
C ALA A 253 -10.67 15.92 -3.18
N ASP A 254 -9.54 15.51 -3.78
CA ASP A 254 -8.89 16.31 -4.84
C ASP A 254 -9.75 16.36 -6.12
N GLU A 255 -10.39 15.26 -6.51
CA GLU A 255 -11.27 15.23 -7.68
C GLU A 255 -12.46 16.21 -7.50
N GLU A 256 -13.10 16.22 -6.32
CA GLU A 256 -14.16 17.18 -6.00
C GLU A 256 -13.65 18.62 -6.01
N ALA A 257 -12.51 18.87 -5.37
CA ALA A 257 -11.91 20.20 -5.34
C ALA A 257 -11.54 20.68 -6.77
N ARG A 258 -11.06 19.78 -7.62
CA ARG A 258 -10.77 20.05 -9.03
C ARG A 258 -12.02 20.41 -9.81
N LEU A 259 -13.11 19.67 -9.64
CA LEU A 259 -14.39 19.97 -10.29
C LEU A 259 -14.92 21.34 -9.87
N MET A 260 -14.80 21.70 -8.59
CA MET A 260 -15.18 23.04 -8.10
C MET A 260 -14.31 24.14 -8.71
N ARG A 261 -12.99 23.92 -8.80
CA ARG A 261 -12.07 24.85 -9.48
C ARG A 261 -12.44 25.02 -10.96
N MET A 262 -12.72 23.92 -11.67
CA MET A 262 -13.14 23.96 -13.08
C MET A 262 -14.44 24.74 -13.29
N ARG A 263 -15.46 24.51 -12.45
CA ARG A 263 -16.73 25.26 -12.52
C ARG A 263 -16.54 26.75 -12.30
N LYS A 264 -15.73 27.12 -11.31
CA LYS A 264 -15.40 28.52 -11.04
C LYS A 264 -14.70 29.14 -12.25
N VAL A 265 -13.62 28.53 -12.74
CA VAL A 265 -12.87 29.03 -13.91
C VAL A 265 -13.76 29.11 -15.16
N GLY A 266 -14.63 28.13 -15.40
CA GLY A 266 -15.60 28.15 -16.49
C GLY A 266 -16.58 29.32 -16.39
N PHE A 267 -17.04 29.64 -15.18
CA PHE A 267 -17.88 30.83 -14.97
C PHE A 267 -17.11 32.13 -15.28
N TRP A 268 -15.88 32.26 -14.80
CA TRP A 268 -15.04 33.44 -15.09
C TRP A 268 -14.71 33.58 -16.58
N SER A 269 -14.46 32.48 -17.30
CA SER A 269 -14.16 32.53 -18.73
C SER A 269 -15.39 32.91 -19.57
N ILE A 270 -16.57 32.40 -19.21
CA ILE A 270 -17.85 32.80 -19.84
C ILE A 270 -18.11 34.29 -19.58
N GLN A 271 -17.88 34.76 -18.35
CA GLN A 271 -18.03 36.17 -18.00
C GLN A 271 -17.07 37.07 -18.80
N LEU A 272 -15.80 36.67 -18.94
CA LEU A 272 -14.81 37.38 -19.76
C LEU A 272 -15.22 37.43 -21.23
N LEU A 273 -15.66 36.31 -21.80
CA LEU A 273 -16.12 36.23 -23.19
C LEU A 273 -17.31 37.17 -23.42
N PHE A 274 -18.27 37.20 -22.50
CA PHE A 274 -19.40 38.12 -22.57
C PHE A 274 -18.95 39.58 -22.54
N GLN A 275 -18.01 39.94 -21.66
CA GLN A 275 -17.44 41.29 -21.60
C GLN A 275 -16.73 41.65 -22.92
N LEU A 276 -15.94 40.74 -23.49
CA LEU A 276 -15.26 40.95 -24.78
C LEU A 276 -16.26 41.18 -25.92
N ILE A 277 -17.36 40.42 -25.96
CA ILE A 277 -18.42 40.61 -26.97
C ILE A 277 -19.06 41.99 -26.81
N VAL A 278 -19.40 42.40 -25.58
CA VAL A 278 -20.01 43.70 -25.30
C VAL A 278 -19.07 44.84 -25.68
N PHE A 279 -17.80 44.79 -25.27
CA PHE A 279 -16.81 45.82 -25.64
C PHE A 279 -16.51 45.84 -27.13
N GLY A 280 -16.45 44.67 -27.79
CA GLY A 280 -16.25 44.57 -29.23
C GLY A 280 -17.41 45.20 -30.02
N LEU A 281 -18.66 44.95 -29.62
CA LEU A 281 -19.83 45.59 -30.20
C LEU A 281 -19.86 47.11 -29.93
N GLY A 282 -19.49 47.52 -28.72
CA GLY A 282 -19.43 48.93 -28.34
C GLY A 282 -18.32 49.74 -29.03
N ALA A 283 -17.28 49.10 -29.56
CA ALA A 283 -16.21 49.77 -30.31
C ALA A 283 -16.51 49.91 -31.82
N ILE A 284 -17.55 49.24 -32.32
CA ILE A 284 -17.97 49.27 -33.74
C ILE A 284 -19.11 50.28 -33.99
N ALA A 285 -19.83 50.66 -32.93
CA ALA A 285 -20.87 51.70 -32.95
C ALA A 285 -20.28 53.09 -32.69
#